data_AF-A0A0F9LY92-F1
#
_entry.id   AF-A0A0F9LY92-F1
#
_cell.length_a   1.000
_cell.length_b   1.000
_cell.length_c   1.000
_cell.angle_alpha   90.00
_cell.angle_beta   90.00
_cell.angle_gamma   90.00
#
_symmetry.space_group_name_H-M   'P 1'
#
loop_
_entity.id
_entity.type
_entity.pdbx_description
1 polymer ?
#
loop_
_entity_poly.entity_id
_entity_poly.type
_entity_poly.pdbx_seq_one_letter_code
_entity_poly.pdbx_strand_id
1 'polypeptide(L)'
;MNQSEQKSLGEIQALLNTPHKSFAGLTFLPSEDRWKLRPKYVRVNLAGSARLVFGGESWDLFRLALARYAKSSKVGTVLAIIDVLNAIANRWGDDFDILNEADFLSLKQRFGSEREDMVGKVRGFLKFWFETDIGGISRDFIDAIYQVKLKGSTKGEAVKSYDPYIGPYTPIELQAIMDGVTNAYLEDRLSTRDYVMTILFVQRGSRLNQVKNICVGDFGLGRERAEVRMPRGKQRGSGFREEFSTFKISEDLYKLVRVLRKESLERIGNKLPASQKHLIERLTDDLLPLFIGDFSSFAQALPAILESQQTSEDHHMGEGGIATRLRAIASVISVHSERTGEVINLTSHRFRRTMGTDLAREGAGVGPIAIALDHTDYQNAGVYVSTTADIATRLDRKIGKLLAPLAQAFAGVLVRHESEAVRGDNPESRIRTTTGSGNVGTCGNFS
;
A
#
# COMPACT_ATOMS: atom_id res chain seq x y z
N MET A 1 -4.44 29.69 32.04
CA MET A 1 -3.35 29.60 33.02
C MET A 1 -3.08 28.13 33.28
N ASN A 2 -2.07 27.58 32.60
CA ASN A 2 -1.37 26.33 32.93
C ASN A 2 0.03 26.54 32.34
N GLN A 3 0.87 27.28 33.05
CA GLN A 3 2.30 27.18 32.82
C GLN A 3 2.68 25.80 33.36
N SER A 4 2.89 24.82 32.47
CA SER A 4 3.51 23.57 32.88
C SER A 4 4.83 23.94 33.55
N GLU A 5 5.05 23.52 34.80
CA GLU A 5 6.36 23.68 35.44
C GLU A 5 7.43 23.16 34.47
N GLN A 6 8.33 24.07 34.09
CA GLN A 6 9.39 23.75 33.14
C GLN A 6 10.33 22.79 33.85
N LYS A 7 10.32 21.51 33.42
CA LYS A 7 11.16 20.47 34.00
C LYS A 7 12.62 20.93 33.98
N SER A 8 13.32 20.76 35.09
CA SER A 8 14.74 21.04 35.17
C SER A 8 15.54 20.13 34.23
N LEU A 9 16.71 20.58 33.78
CA LEU A 9 17.67 19.79 33.00
C LEU A 9 17.96 18.42 33.64
N GLY A 10 18.08 18.38 34.97
CA GLY A 10 18.31 17.14 35.71
C GLY A 10 17.14 16.14 35.61
N GLU A 11 15.91 16.63 35.67
CA GLU A 11 14.70 15.81 35.50
C GLU A 11 14.56 15.30 34.07
N ILE A 12 14.85 16.13 33.06
CA ILE A 12 14.83 15.72 31.64
C ILE A 12 15.83 14.60 31.41
N GLN A 13 17.06 14.75 31.92
CA GLN A 13 18.09 13.73 31.77
C GLN A 13 17.73 12.43 32.51
N ALA A 14 17.12 12.51 33.70
CA ALA A 14 16.64 11.32 34.41
C ALA A 14 15.54 10.59 33.62
N LEU A 15 14.59 11.33 33.04
CA LEU A 15 13.53 10.76 32.22
C LEU A 15 14.08 10.11 30.93
N LEU A 16 15.09 10.72 30.30
CA LEU A 16 15.73 10.15 29.11
C LEU A 16 16.41 8.81 29.37
N ASN A 17 16.86 8.57 30.60
CA ASN A 17 17.51 7.32 31.02
C ASN A 17 16.54 6.33 31.68
N THR A 18 15.23 6.63 31.67
CA THR A 18 14.21 5.69 32.14
C THR A 18 13.82 4.73 31.02
N PRO A 19 13.76 3.40 31.23
CA PRO A 19 13.33 2.46 30.21
C PRO A 19 11.88 2.66 29.75
N HIS A 20 11.66 2.69 28.44
CA HIS A 20 10.34 2.71 27.80
C HIS A 20 10.02 1.38 27.13
N LYS A 21 8.74 1.03 27.04
CA LYS A 21 8.25 -0.08 26.21
C LYS A 21 7.63 0.44 24.92
N SER A 22 8.08 -0.11 23.80
CA SER A 22 7.50 0.12 22.48
C SER A 22 6.12 -0.52 22.34
N PHE A 23 5.39 -0.17 21.28
CA PHE A 23 4.11 -0.79 20.91
C PHE A 23 4.21 -2.32 20.76
N ALA A 24 5.37 -2.83 20.33
CA ALA A 24 5.63 -4.27 20.22
C ALA A 24 6.13 -4.90 21.54
N GLY A 25 6.16 -4.14 22.64
CA GLY A 25 6.57 -4.61 23.97
C GLY A 25 8.08 -4.65 24.24
N LEU A 26 8.94 -4.27 23.27
CA LEU A 26 10.39 -4.22 23.48
C LEU A 26 10.80 -3.00 24.30
N THR A 27 11.75 -3.20 25.21
CA THR A 27 12.35 -2.15 26.02
C THR A 27 13.42 -1.39 25.25
N PHE A 28 13.46 -0.05 25.40
CA PHE A 28 14.48 0.83 24.85
C PHE A 28 14.69 2.06 25.76
N LEU A 29 15.83 2.75 25.60
CA LEU A 29 16.16 3.97 26.35
C LEU A 29 16.04 5.20 25.44
N PRO A 30 15.26 6.23 25.82
CA PRO A 30 15.16 7.46 25.03
C PRO A 30 16.51 8.14 24.76
N SER A 31 17.46 8.05 25.69
CA SER A 31 18.83 8.60 25.57
C SER A 31 19.72 7.93 24.52
N GLU A 32 19.35 6.74 24.02
CA GLU A 32 20.07 6.05 22.95
C GLU A 32 19.68 6.58 21.57
N ASP A 33 20.63 6.63 20.63
CA ASP A 33 20.34 7.10 19.27
C ASP A 33 19.69 6.04 18.37
N ARG A 34 19.68 4.78 18.81
CA ARG A 34 19.19 3.65 18.01
C ARG A 34 18.19 2.83 18.79
N TRP A 35 16.90 3.03 18.54
CA TRP A 35 15.86 2.28 19.23
C TRP A 35 15.44 1.04 18.46
N LYS A 36 15.42 -0.10 19.14
CA LYS A 36 14.84 -1.36 18.64
C LYS A 36 13.37 -1.45 19.08
N LEU A 37 12.47 -0.88 18.28
CA LEU A 37 11.04 -0.80 18.60
C LEU A 37 10.22 -2.02 18.14
N ARG A 38 10.83 -2.94 17.39
CA ARG A 38 10.24 -4.21 16.97
C ARG A 38 11.35 -5.26 16.85
N PRO A 39 11.04 -6.57 16.83
CA PRO A 39 12.10 -7.57 16.85
C PRO A 39 12.87 -7.69 15.52
N LYS A 40 12.20 -7.52 14.36
CA LYS A 40 12.84 -7.44 13.02
C LYS A 40 13.71 -6.18 12.87
N TYR A 41 14.65 -6.20 11.93
CA TYR A 41 15.72 -5.20 11.64
C TYR A 41 15.29 -3.75 11.32
N VAL A 42 14.11 -3.30 11.72
CA VAL A 42 13.71 -1.90 11.63
C VAL A 42 14.14 -1.20 12.92
N ARG A 43 15.23 -0.45 12.84
CA ARG A 43 15.71 0.42 13.93
C ARG A 43 15.30 1.85 13.66
N VAL A 44 14.84 2.53 14.69
CA VAL A 44 14.70 3.98 14.67
C VAL A 44 16.08 4.58 14.88
N ASN A 45 16.55 5.38 13.93
CA ASN A 45 17.85 6.04 14.00
C ASN A 45 17.67 7.55 14.22
N LEU A 46 18.05 8.01 15.41
CA LEU A 46 18.02 9.41 15.82
C LEU A 46 19.38 10.11 15.66
N ALA A 47 20.45 9.38 15.28
CA ALA A 47 21.75 9.96 14.94
C ALA A 47 21.78 10.69 13.58
N GLY A 48 20.62 10.93 12.97
CA GLY A 48 20.49 11.67 11.70
C GLY A 48 20.44 13.18 11.89
N SER A 49 20.23 13.90 10.78
CA SER A 49 20.17 15.36 10.73
C SER A 49 18.97 15.96 11.48
N ALA A 50 17.97 15.17 11.86
CA ALA A 50 16.74 15.63 12.51
C ALA A 50 16.98 16.51 13.75
N ARG A 51 18.12 16.39 14.44
CA ARG A 51 18.48 17.27 15.57
C ARG A 51 18.70 18.73 15.16
N LEU A 52 19.12 18.99 13.93
CA LEU A 52 19.45 20.34 13.44
C LEU A 52 18.23 21.27 13.43
N VAL A 53 17.01 20.72 13.33
CA VAL A 53 15.78 21.52 13.25
C VAL A 53 15.15 21.81 14.61
N PHE A 54 15.88 21.59 15.71
CA PHE A 54 15.43 21.86 17.07
C PHE A 54 16.39 22.83 17.77
N GLY A 55 15.86 23.95 18.26
CA GLY A 55 16.63 24.89 19.09
C GLY A 55 16.78 24.42 20.55
N GLY A 56 17.97 24.66 21.13
CA GLY A 56 18.24 24.47 22.57
C GLY A 56 17.96 23.04 23.08
N GLU A 57 17.26 22.93 24.21
CA GLU A 57 16.90 21.66 24.87
C GLU A 57 15.74 20.91 24.20
N SER A 58 15.16 21.47 23.13
CA SER A 58 13.96 20.94 22.48
C SER A 58 14.17 19.54 21.89
N TRP A 59 15.41 19.18 21.54
CA TRP A 59 15.75 17.84 21.07
C TRP A 59 15.49 16.77 22.13
N ASP A 60 15.84 17.03 23.38
CA ASP A 60 15.68 16.08 24.47
C ASP A 60 14.20 15.89 24.83
N LEU A 61 13.45 16.99 24.85
CA LEU A 61 11.98 16.95 25.00
C LEU A 61 11.30 16.22 23.83
N PHE A 62 11.79 16.40 22.60
CA PHE A 62 11.34 15.66 21.42
C PHE A 62 11.56 14.16 21.60
N ARG A 63 12.75 13.73 22.07
CA ARG A 63 13.04 12.29 22.31
C ARG A 63 12.09 11.70 23.35
N LEU A 64 11.79 12.42 24.43
CA LEU A 64 10.82 12.00 25.43
C LEU A 64 9.40 11.84 24.84
N ALA A 65 8.96 12.83 24.06
CA ALA A 65 7.66 12.79 23.38
C ALA A 65 7.58 11.64 22.38
N LEU A 66 8.63 11.43 21.59
CA LEU A 66 8.73 10.35 20.63
C LEU A 66 8.76 8.98 21.31
N ALA A 67 9.42 8.85 22.46
CA ALA A 67 9.41 7.63 23.27
C ALA A 67 8.02 7.29 23.81
N ARG A 68 7.24 8.30 24.25
CA ARG A 68 5.83 8.10 24.60
C ARG A 68 4.99 7.73 23.38
N TYR A 69 5.25 8.37 22.24
CA TYR A 69 4.55 8.07 20.99
C TYR A 69 4.82 6.64 20.52
N ALA A 70 6.04 6.16 20.66
CA ALA A 70 6.45 4.79 20.33
C ALA A 70 5.77 3.70 21.18
N LYS A 71 5.21 4.04 22.35
CA LYS A 71 4.43 3.12 23.18
C LYS A 71 3.05 2.81 22.57
N SER A 72 2.44 3.79 21.92
CA SER A 72 1.08 3.70 21.36
C SER A 72 1.03 3.65 19.84
N SER A 73 2.16 3.82 19.16
CA SER A 73 2.25 3.88 17.70
C SER A 73 3.15 2.81 17.11
N LYS A 74 2.77 2.33 15.92
CA LYS A 74 3.58 1.39 15.14
C LYS A 74 4.91 2.05 14.74
N VAL A 75 5.98 1.25 14.71
CA VAL A 75 7.35 1.69 14.33
C VAL A 75 7.41 2.49 13.02
N GLY A 76 6.60 2.13 12.01
CA GLY A 76 6.55 2.87 10.75
C GLY A 76 5.99 4.29 10.89
N THR A 77 5.08 4.52 11.84
CA THR A 77 4.57 5.86 12.15
C THR A 77 5.64 6.70 12.84
N VAL A 78 6.39 6.09 13.77
CA VAL A 78 7.53 6.75 14.44
C VAL A 78 8.61 7.14 13.43
N LEU A 79 8.98 6.21 12.53
CA LEU A 79 9.92 6.47 11.44
C LEU A 79 9.45 7.59 10.52
N ALA A 80 8.17 7.62 10.15
CA ALA A 80 7.65 8.66 9.28
C ALA A 80 7.83 10.07 9.86
N ILE A 81 7.77 10.25 11.18
CA ILE A 81 8.06 11.56 11.81
C ILE A 81 9.53 11.91 11.60
N ILE A 82 10.43 10.98 11.87
CA ILE A 82 11.89 11.17 11.78
C ILE A 82 12.32 11.41 10.33
N ASP A 83 11.75 10.67 9.38
CA ASP A 83 12.04 10.81 7.95
C ASP A 83 11.66 12.22 7.45
N VAL A 84 10.53 12.76 7.91
CA VAL A 84 10.14 14.14 7.59
C VAL A 84 11.11 15.13 8.23
N LEU A 85 11.45 14.98 9.50
CA LEU A 85 12.40 15.87 10.19
C LEU A 85 13.80 15.85 9.55
N ASN A 86 14.30 14.67 9.17
CA ASN A 86 15.55 14.55 8.41
C ASN A 86 15.44 15.22 7.04
N ALA A 87 14.30 15.11 6.35
CA ALA A 87 14.11 15.77 5.06
C ALA A 87 14.10 17.30 5.17
N ILE A 88 13.54 17.85 6.25
CA ILE A 88 13.57 19.28 6.59
C ILE A 88 15.03 19.69 6.88
N ALA A 89 15.69 18.99 7.79
CA ALA A 89 17.08 19.27 8.19
C ALA A 89 18.06 19.19 7.01
N ASN A 90 17.93 18.19 6.15
CA ASN A 90 18.80 18.06 4.97
C ASN A 90 18.60 19.18 3.93
N ARG A 91 17.47 19.90 3.99
CA ARG A 91 17.16 20.96 3.03
C ARG A 91 17.46 22.35 3.58
N TRP A 92 17.26 22.58 4.87
CA TRP A 92 17.37 23.91 5.49
C TRP A 92 18.31 23.97 6.69
N GLY A 93 18.86 22.84 7.15
CA GLY A 93 19.85 22.82 8.22
C GLY A 93 19.34 23.40 9.54
N ASP A 94 20.21 24.17 10.17
CA ASP A 94 20.00 24.93 11.41
C ASP A 94 19.35 26.31 11.17
N ASP A 95 19.20 26.75 9.91
CA ASP A 95 18.42 27.93 9.54
C ASP A 95 16.90 27.73 9.67
N PHE A 96 16.45 26.56 10.16
CA PHE A 96 15.05 26.20 10.29
C PHE A 96 14.76 25.59 11.65
N ASP A 97 13.82 26.17 12.39
CA ASP A 97 13.34 25.62 13.65
C ASP A 97 11.91 25.07 13.50
N ILE A 98 11.74 23.76 13.68
CA ILE A 98 10.43 23.10 13.55
C ILE A 98 9.40 23.57 14.59
N LEU A 99 9.85 24.16 15.70
CA LEU A 99 9.02 24.70 16.76
C LEU A 99 8.81 26.23 16.63
N ASN A 100 9.44 26.87 15.65
CA ASN A 100 9.16 28.26 15.31
C ASN A 100 7.90 28.34 14.43
N GLU A 101 6.99 29.25 14.79
CA GLU A 101 5.71 29.42 14.10
C GLU A 101 5.91 29.80 12.62
N ALA A 102 6.73 30.80 12.32
CA ALA A 102 6.94 31.28 10.95
C ALA A 102 7.55 30.19 10.06
N ASP A 103 8.54 29.45 10.60
CA ASP A 103 9.17 28.33 9.90
C ASP A 103 8.17 27.22 9.63
N PHE A 104 7.41 26.77 10.63
CA PHE A 104 6.40 25.74 10.44
C PHE A 104 5.34 26.14 9.41
N LEU A 105 4.81 27.37 9.51
CA LEU A 105 3.78 27.88 8.58
C LEU A 105 4.32 27.95 7.14
N SER A 106 5.61 28.23 6.97
CA SER A 106 6.25 28.26 5.65
C SER A 106 6.37 26.88 4.99
N LEU A 107 6.30 25.78 5.76
CA LEU A 107 6.48 24.41 5.24
C LEU A 107 5.52 24.06 4.12
N LYS A 108 4.27 24.53 4.19
CA LYS A 108 3.27 24.25 3.15
C LYS A 108 3.73 24.77 1.79
N GLN A 109 4.25 26.00 1.76
CA GLN A 109 4.75 26.61 0.53
C GLN A 109 6.09 25.98 0.11
N ARG A 110 7.00 25.76 1.07
CA ARG A 110 8.34 25.23 0.80
C ARG A 110 8.36 23.77 0.32
N PHE A 111 7.42 22.92 0.76
CA PHE A 111 7.30 21.53 0.31
C PHE A 111 6.49 21.35 -0.98
N GLY A 112 5.60 22.29 -1.29
CA GLY A 112 4.67 22.19 -2.40
C GLY A 112 3.45 21.31 -2.10
N SER A 113 2.42 21.44 -2.93
CA SER A 113 1.10 20.84 -2.68
C SER A 113 1.06 19.30 -2.66
N GLU A 114 2.07 18.65 -3.24
CA GLU A 114 2.16 17.19 -3.31
C GLU A 114 2.65 16.53 -2.01
N ARG A 115 3.30 17.30 -1.12
CA ARG A 115 3.93 16.80 0.11
C ARG A 115 3.31 17.38 1.38
N GLU A 116 2.14 18.00 1.29
CA GLU A 116 1.41 18.53 2.45
C GLU A 116 1.05 17.44 3.48
N ASP A 117 0.95 16.18 3.05
CA ASP A 117 0.71 15.04 3.95
C ASP A 117 1.89 14.77 4.90
N MET A 118 3.13 15.07 4.47
CA MET A 118 4.33 14.97 5.31
C MET A 118 4.26 15.97 6.46
N VAL A 119 3.89 17.22 6.15
CA VAL A 119 3.68 18.28 7.15
C VAL A 119 2.55 17.89 8.10
N GLY A 120 1.47 17.28 7.57
CA GLY A 120 0.36 16.78 8.38
C GLY A 120 0.76 15.72 9.42
N LYS A 121 1.71 14.84 9.08
CA LYS A 121 2.22 13.81 10.03
C LYS A 121 2.97 14.46 11.19
N VAL A 122 3.89 15.38 10.90
CA VAL A 122 4.64 16.09 11.94
C VAL A 122 3.71 16.96 12.79
N ARG A 123 2.75 17.67 12.18
CA ARG A 123 1.72 18.43 12.92
C ARG A 123 0.92 17.56 13.89
N GLY A 124 0.53 16.36 13.46
CA GLY A 124 -0.18 15.40 14.31
C GLY A 124 0.66 14.95 15.50
N PHE A 125 1.96 14.72 15.28
CA PHE A 125 2.90 14.40 16.35
C PHE A 125 3.15 15.57 17.30
N LEU A 126 3.32 16.81 16.80
CA LEU A 126 3.48 18.00 17.65
C LEU A 126 2.25 18.23 18.54
N LYS A 127 1.04 18.00 18.01
CA LYS A 127 -0.18 18.02 18.84
C LYS A 127 -0.15 16.95 19.93
N PHE A 128 0.24 15.72 19.59
CA PHE A 128 0.39 14.65 20.58
C PHE A 128 1.42 15.03 21.66
N TRP A 129 2.58 15.59 21.27
CA TRP A 129 3.60 16.03 22.22
C TRP A 129 3.03 17.09 23.15
N PHE A 130 2.35 18.12 22.63
CA PHE A 130 1.67 19.12 23.46
C PHE A 130 0.69 18.48 24.46
N GLU A 131 -0.16 17.54 24.00
CA GLU A 131 -1.13 16.83 24.85
C GLU A 131 -0.51 15.91 25.91
N THR A 132 0.80 15.63 25.84
CA THR A 132 1.50 14.81 26.84
C THR A 132 2.02 15.60 28.05
N ASP A 133 1.92 16.93 28.03
CA ASP A 133 2.43 17.83 29.08
C ASP A 133 3.92 17.60 29.41
N ILE A 134 4.72 17.18 28.41
CA ILE A 134 6.17 17.04 28.57
C ILE A 134 6.86 18.41 28.68
N GLY A 135 6.27 19.45 28.08
CA GLY A 135 6.88 20.77 27.89
C GLY A 135 7.55 20.90 26.51
N GLY A 136 7.91 22.13 26.12
CA GLY A 136 8.60 22.43 24.86
C GLY A 136 7.70 22.89 23.71
N ILE A 137 6.38 22.82 23.85
CA ILE A 137 5.42 23.32 22.85
C ILE A 137 4.40 24.23 23.53
N SER A 138 4.21 25.43 23.01
CA SER A 138 3.19 26.37 23.50
C SER A 138 1.81 26.08 22.88
N ARG A 139 0.75 26.48 23.59
CA ARG A 139 -0.61 26.42 23.07
C ARG A 139 -0.77 27.34 21.85
N ASP A 140 -0.21 28.55 21.89
CA ASP A 140 -0.28 29.52 20.80
C ASP A 140 0.31 28.95 19.51
N PHE A 141 1.46 28.26 19.59
CA PHE A 141 2.06 27.57 18.45
C PHE A 141 1.14 26.49 17.88
N ILE A 142 0.54 25.64 18.73
CA ILE A 142 -0.40 24.62 18.27
C ILE A 142 -1.63 25.25 17.61
N ASP A 143 -2.19 26.29 18.21
CA ASP A 143 -3.37 26.97 17.68
C ASP A 143 -3.05 27.62 16.32
N ALA A 144 -1.85 28.19 16.14
CA ALA A 144 -1.37 28.75 14.86
C ALA A 144 -1.21 27.69 13.75
N ILE A 145 -0.49 26.59 14.00
CA ILE A 145 -0.23 25.57 12.96
C ILE A 145 -1.49 24.79 12.53
N TYR A 146 -2.55 24.82 13.34
CA TYR A 146 -3.85 24.24 13.01
C TYR A 146 -4.77 25.17 12.21
N GLN A 147 -4.46 26.48 12.12
CA GLN A 147 -5.14 27.38 11.17
C GLN A 147 -4.80 27.03 9.71
N VAL A 148 -3.63 26.42 9.46
CA VAL A 148 -3.22 26.03 8.12
C VAL A 148 -4.01 24.81 7.65
N LYS A 149 -4.82 24.98 6.60
CA LYS A 149 -5.43 23.86 5.89
C LYS A 149 -4.37 23.12 5.08
N LEU A 150 -4.11 21.87 5.45
CA LEU A 150 -3.23 20.96 4.71
C LEU A 150 -4.06 19.96 3.90
N LYS A 151 -3.71 19.78 2.64
CA LYS A 151 -4.28 18.76 1.76
C LYS A 151 -3.77 17.39 2.19
N GLY A 152 -4.69 16.44 2.35
CA GLY A 152 -4.32 15.03 2.54
C GLY A 152 -3.76 14.42 1.25
N SER A 153 -3.09 13.27 1.36
CA SER A 153 -2.57 12.55 0.19
C SER A 153 -3.68 12.29 -0.84
N THR A 154 -3.41 12.55 -2.13
CA THR A 154 -4.34 12.25 -3.22
C THR A 154 -4.64 10.76 -3.24
N LYS A 155 -5.90 10.39 -2.99
CA LYS A 155 -6.31 8.99 -2.90
C LYS A 155 -6.70 8.45 -4.26
N GLY A 156 -6.14 7.30 -4.62
CA GLY A 156 -6.59 6.50 -5.76
C GLY A 156 -6.21 7.06 -7.14
N GLU A 157 -5.30 8.02 -7.23
CA GLU A 157 -4.90 8.63 -8.51
C GLU A 157 -4.46 7.57 -9.53
N ALA A 158 -3.55 6.69 -9.14
CA ALA A 158 -3.09 5.57 -9.97
C ALA A 158 -4.21 4.64 -10.48
N VAL A 159 -5.34 4.56 -9.76
CA VAL A 159 -6.51 3.78 -10.20
C VAL A 159 -7.31 4.60 -11.21
N LYS A 160 -7.58 5.86 -10.90
CA LYS A 160 -8.35 6.78 -11.75
C LYS A 160 -7.69 7.03 -13.11
N SER A 161 -6.37 7.18 -13.12
CA SER A 161 -5.57 7.42 -14.33
C SER A 161 -5.20 6.15 -15.08
N TYR A 162 -5.57 4.96 -14.58
CA TYR A 162 -5.13 3.68 -15.14
C TYR A 162 -3.61 3.58 -15.34
N ASP A 163 -2.85 4.10 -14.38
CA ASP A 163 -1.39 4.18 -14.45
C ASP A 163 -0.75 2.79 -14.74
N PRO A 164 0.16 2.67 -15.72
CA PRO A 164 0.72 1.38 -16.10
C PRO A 164 1.75 0.79 -15.13
N TYR A 165 2.34 1.60 -14.28
CA TYR A 165 3.40 1.21 -13.36
C TYR A 165 2.90 0.93 -11.95
N ILE A 166 1.94 1.73 -11.50
CA ILE A 166 1.40 1.67 -10.14
C ILE A 166 -0.10 1.41 -10.12
N GLY A 167 -0.83 1.60 -11.21
CA GLY A 167 -2.26 1.30 -11.30
C GLY A 167 -2.60 -0.20 -11.33
N PRO A 168 -3.87 -0.55 -11.55
CA PRO A 168 -4.27 -1.95 -11.73
C PRO A 168 -3.52 -2.60 -12.91
N TYR A 169 -3.44 -3.93 -12.92
CA TYR A 169 -3.12 -4.69 -14.11
C TYR A 169 -4.33 -4.65 -15.06
N THR A 170 -4.07 -4.66 -16.36
CA THR A 170 -5.14 -4.91 -17.33
C THR A 170 -5.52 -6.40 -17.30
N PRO A 171 -6.66 -6.80 -17.88
CA PRO A 171 -6.98 -8.21 -18.05
C PRO A 171 -5.91 -8.99 -18.83
N ILE A 172 -5.27 -8.34 -19.82
CA ILE A 172 -4.20 -8.94 -20.63
C ILE A 172 -2.94 -9.14 -19.78
N GLU A 173 -2.51 -8.10 -19.05
CA GLU A 173 -1.38 -8.19 -18.10
C GLU A 173 -1.63 -9.27 -17.04
N LEU A 174 -2.82 -9.31 -16.44
CA LEU A 174 -3.15 -10.27 -15.40
C LEU A 174 -3.15 -11.71 -15.92
N GLN A 175 -3.71 -11.95 -17.11
CA GLN A 175 -3.68 -13.26 -17.76
C GLN A 175 -2.24 -13.68 -18.07
N ALA A 176 -1.44 -12.79 -18.65
CA ALA A 176 -0.04 -13.08 -18.96
C ALA A 176 0.80 -13.35 -17.70
N ILE A 177 0.53 -12.66 -16.59
CA ILE A 177 1.13 -12.96 -15.27
C ILE A 177 0.74 -14.37 -14.83
N MET A 178 -0.54 -14.73 -14.91
CA MET A 178 -1.02 -16.06 -14.52
C MET A 178 -0.37 -17.16 -15.36
N ASP A 179 -0.38 -17.02 -16.68
CA ASP A 179 0.24 -17.97 -17.61
C ASP A 179 1.75 -18.09 -17.35
N GLY A 180 2.44 -16.95 -17.19
CA GLY A 180 3.87 -16.90 -16.91
C GLY A 180 4.23 -17.58 -15.58
N VAL A 181 3.45 -17.34 -14.53
CA VAL A 181 3.66 -17.94 -13.20
C VAL A 181 3.33 -19.43 -13.20
N THR A 182 2.28 -19.86 -13.90
CA THR A 182 1.93 -21.28 -14.06
C THR A 182 2.99 -22.04 -14.85
N ASN A 183 3.41 -21.53 -16.02
CA ASN A 183 4.45 -22.17 -16.82
C ASN A 183 5.78 -22.23 -16.05
N ALA A 184 6.18 -21.15 -15.38
CA ALA A 184 7.40 -21.15 -14.58
C ALA A 184 7.34 -22.11 -13.39
N TYR A 185 6.17 -22.36 -12.81
CA TYR A 185 6.00 -23.38 -11.78
C TYR A 185 6.09 -24.80 -12.35
N LEU A 186 5.43 -25.07 -13.48
CA LEU A 186 5.47 -26.38 -14.15
C LEU A 186 6.86 -26.74 -14.69
N GLU A 187 7.68 -25.74 -15.01
CA GLU A 187 9.07 -25.89 -15.48
C GLU A 187 10.10 -25.83 -14.34
N ASP A 188 9.68 -25.93 -13.07
CA ASP A 188 10.54 -25.86 -11.88
C ASP A 188 11.38 -24.56 -11.74
N ARG A 189 11.06 -23.51 -12.50
CA ARG A 189 11.69 -22.18 -12.40
C ARG A 189 11.16 -21.37 -11.23
N LEU A 190 9.96 -21.69 -10.73
CA LEU A 190 9.37 -21.12 -9.52
C LEU A 190 9.12 -22.20 -8.47
N SER A 191 9.41 -21.87 -7.21
CA SER A 191 9.06 -22.74 -6.08
C SER A 191 7.55 -22.72 -5.79
N THR A 192 7.02 -23.80 -5.20
CA THR A 192 5.63 -23.88 -4.69
C THR A 192 5.27 -22.68 -3.81
N ARG A 193 6.22 -22.22 -2.97
CA ARG A 193 6.04 -21.03 -2.12
C ARG A 193 5.71 -19.78 -2.94
N ASP A 194 6.49 -19.52 -3.97
CA ASP A 194 6.38 -18.31 -4.80
C ASP A 194 5.14 -18.39 -5.71
N TYR A 195 4.79 -19.59 -6.18
CA TYR A 195 3.53 -19.86 -6.88
C TYR A 195 2.32 -19.58 -6.00
N VAL A 196 2.22 -20.23 -4.83
CA VAL A 196 1.13 -20.03 -3.85
C VAL A 196 1.00 -18.57 -3.45
N MET A 197 2.12 -17.88 -3.22
CA MET A 197 2.14 -16.45 -2.89
C MET A 197 1.47 -15.61 -3.98
N THR A 198 1.81 -15.86 -5.25
CA THR A 198 1.25 -15.11 -6.38
C THR A 198 -0.24 -15.39 -6.55
N ILE A 199 -0.65 -16.66 -6.54
CA ILE A 199 -2.05 -17.04 -6.66
C ILE A 199 -2.90 -16.46 -5.52
N LEU A 200 -2.37 -16.42 -4.29
CA LEU A 200 -3.04 -15.78 -3.16
C LEU A 200 -3.24 -14.27 -3.38
N PHE A 201 -2.23 -13.56 -3.90
CA PHE A 201 -2.39 -12.14 -4.22
C PHE A 201 -3.39 -11.89 -5.35
N VAL A 202 -3.37 -12.72 -6.40
CA VAL A 202 -4.31 -12.64 -7.52
C VAL A 202 -5.75 -12.83 -7.04
N GLN A 203 -6.02 -13.89 -6.27
CA GLN A 203 -7.38 -14.19 -5.82
C GLN A 203 -7.90 -13.23 -4.73
N ARG A 204 -7.00 -12.65 -3.92
CA ARG A 204 -7.42 -11.91 -2.71
C ARG A 204 -7.08 -10.44 -2.68
N GLY A 205 -6.29 -9.90 -3.61
CA GLY A 205 -5.92 -8.48 -3.62
C GLY A 205 -5.40 -7.98 -2.25
N SER A 206 -4.75 -8.87 -1.51
CA SER A 206 -4.47 -8.67 -0.08
C SER A 206 -3.26 -7.78 0.14
N ARG A 207 -3.20 -7.11 1.30
CA ARG A 207 -2.01 -6.31 1.66
C ARG A 207 -0.86 -7.23 2.08
N LEU A 208 0.40 -6.79 1.89
CA LEU A 208 1.59 -7.52 2.36
C LEU A 208 1.46 -7.94 3.84
N ASN A 209 1.02 -7.03 4.72
CA ASN A 209 0.85 -7.32 6.14
C ASN A 209 -0.17 -8.43 6.44
N GLN A 210 -1.14 -8.66 5.56
CA GLN A 210 -2.13 -9.74 5.74
C GLN A 210 -1.53 -11.07 5.28
N VAL A 211 -0.93 -11.08 4.08
CA VAL A 211 -0.32 -12.28 3.49
C VAL A 211 0.86 -12.77 4.33
N LYS A 212 1.69 -11.87 4.86
CA LYS A 212 2.85 -12.28 5.65
C LYS A 212 2.45 -13.01 6.94
N ASN A 213 1.33 -12.62 7.56
CA ASN A 213 0.93 -13.07 8.89
C ASN A 213 0.06 -14.33 8.85
N ILE A 214 -0.12 -14.95 7.69
CA ILE A 214 -1.00 -16.11 7.53
C ILE A 214 -0.28 -17.42 7.91
N CYS A 215 -1.05 -18.37 8.45
CA CYS A 215 -0.63 -19.72 8.81
C CYS A 215 -1.36 -20.74 7.93
N VAL A 216 -0.86 -21.98 7.92
CA VAL A 216 -1.50 -23.08 7.17
C VAL A 216 -2.91 -23.37 7.70
N GLY A 217 -3.12 -23.24 9.01
CA GLY A 217 -4.41 -23.47 9.67
C GLY A 217 -5.48 -22.42 9.36
N ASP A 218 -5.10 -21.33 8.67
CA ASP A 218 -6.06 -20.34 8.20
C ASP A 218 -6.83 -20.83 6.95
N PHE A 219 -6.39 -21.91 6.30
CA PHE A 219 -7.00 -22.46 5.09
C PHE A 219 -7.87 -23.68 5.41
N GLY A 220 -9.15 -23.61 5.06
CA GLY A 220 -10.13 -24.66 5.31
C GLY A 220 -10.84 -25.13 4.04
N LEU A 221 -11.33 -26.37 4.07
CA LEU A 221 -12.31 -26.86 3.11
C LEU A 221 -13.69 -26.82 3.80
N GLY A 222 -14.52 -25.85 3.42
CA GLY A 222 -15.92 -25.83 3.83
C GLY A 222 -16.73 -26.89 3.09
N ARG A 223 -18.00 -27.07 3.46
CA ARG A 223 -18.90 -28.06 2.83
C ARG A 223 -19.08 -27.89 1.32
N GLU A 224 -18.96 -26.65 0.81
CA GLU A 224 -19.22 -26.32 -0.60
C GLU A 224 -18.05 -25.62 -1.30
N ARG A 225 -17.02 -25.20 -0.55
CA ARG A 225 -15.97 -24.33 -1.08
C ARG A 225 -14.79 -24.22 -0.13
N ALA A 226 -13.60 -24.04 -0.70
CA ALA A 226 -12.41 -23.70 0.04
C ALA A 226 -12.45 -22.24 0.51
N GLU A 227 -11.89 -21.99 1.70
CA GLU A 227 -11.86 -20.68 2.33
C GLU A 227 -10.53 -20.39 3.03
N VAL A 228 -10.27 -19.11 3.25
CA VAL A 228 -9.11 -18.60 3.98
C VAL A 228 -9.53 -17.55 5.00
N ARG A 229 -9.09 -17.73 6.25
CA ARG A 229 -9.21 -16.75 7.34
C ARG A 229 -8.02 -15.80 7.28
N MET A 230 -8.18 -14.66 6.61
CA MET A 230 -7.11 -13.68 6.47
C MET A 230 -6.99 -12.83 7.74
N PRO A 231 -5.80 -12.70 8.35
CA PRO A 231 -5.60 -11.73 9.43
C PRO A 231 -5.79 -10.31 8.92
N ARG A 232 -6.49 -9.48 9.69
CA ARG A 232 -6.80 -8.09 9.30
C ARG A 232 -5.56 -7.21 9.44
N GLY A 233 -5.39 -6.31 8.47
CA GLY A 233 -4.30 -5.34 8.46
C GLY A 233 -4.76 -3.95 8.87
N LYS A 234 -3.86 -3.15 9.47
CA LYS A 234 -4.07 -1.71 9.75
C LYS A 234 -5.28 -1.35 10.62
N GLN A 235 -5.83 -2.29 11.40
CA GLN A 235 -6.82 -1.96 12.43
C GLN A 235 -6.14 -1.18 13.56
N ARG A 236 -6.83 -0.16 14.10
CA ARG A 236 -6.35 0.63 15.25
C ARG A 236 -6.56 -0.20 16.51
N GLY A 237 -5.53 -0.31 17.36
CA GLY A 237 -5.62 -1.03 18.63
C GLY A 237 -5.53 -2.56 18.54
N SER A 238 -5.56 -3.16 17.35
CA SER A 238 -5.41 -4.61 17.17
C SER A 238 -3.94 -5.02 16.99
N GLY A 239 -3.53 -6.02 17.76
CA GLY A 239 -2.23 -6.68 17.76
C GLY A 239 -2.05 -7.74 16.67
N PHE A 240 -1.06 -8.60 16.87
CA PHE A 240 -0.69 -9.62 15.89
C PHE A 240 -1.73 -10.75 15.86
N ARG A 241 -2.35 -10.96 14.68
CA ARG A 241 -3.34 -12.02 14.45
C ARG A 241 -4.50 -12.02 15.47
N GLU A 242 -4.99 -10.85 15.88
CA GLU A 242 -6.14 -10.73 16.80
C GLU A 242 -7.50 -10.66 16.08
N GLU A 243 -7.52 -10.14 14.85
CA GLU A 243 -8.73 -10.01 14.05
C GLU A 243 -8.59 -10.72 12.69
N PHE A 244 -9.66 -11.34 12.22
CA PHE A 244 -9.70 -12.08 10.95
C PHE A 244 -10.91 -11.72 10.10
N SER A 245 -10.79 -11.98 8.80
CA SER A 245 -11.89 -11.97 7.84
C SER A 245 -11.81 -13.19 6.95
N THR A 246 -12.93 -13.88 6.77
CA THR A 246 -13.01 -15.12 6.00
C THR A 246 -13.38 -14.84 4.56
N PHE A 247 -12.69 -15.52 3.65
CA PHE A 247 -12.81 -15.30 2.23
C PHE A 247 -12.82 -16.60 1.44
N LYS A 248 -13.57 -16.63 0.35
CA LYS A 248 -13.57 -17.74 -0.60
C LYS A 248 -12.26 -17.75 -1.41
N ILE A 249 -11.76 -18.95 -1.68
CA ILE A 249 -10.63 -19.24 -2.56
C ILE A 249 -10.94 -20.45 -3.44
N SER A 250 -10.16 -20.65 -4.49
CA SER A 250 -10.22 -21.88 -5.29
C SER A 250 -9.78 -23.10 -4.46
N GLU A 251 -10.33 -24.27 -4.75
CA GLU A 251 -9.85 -25.54 -4.18
C GLU A 251 -8.39 -25.83 -4.55
N ASP A 252 -7.95 -25.42 -5.74
CA ASP A 252 -6.56 -25.65 -6.18
C ASP A 252 -5.57 -24.88 -5.32
N LEU A 253 -5.87 -23.62 -4.96
CA LEU A 253 -5.08 -22.88 -3.98
C LEU A 253 -5.01 -23.60 -2.63
N TYR A 254 -6.11 -24.17 -2.14
CA TYR A 254 -6.09 -24.97 -0.91
C TYR A 254 -5.18 -26.20 -1.06
N LYS A 255 -5.28 -26.95 -2.17
CA LYS A 255 -4.43 -28.12 -2.44
C LYS A 255 -2.95 -27.72 -2.50
N LEU A 256 -2.61 -26.62 -3.17
CA LEU A 256 -1.24 -26.09 -3.23
C LEU A 256 -0.71 -25.67 -1.86
N VAL A 257 -1.55 -25.13 -0.98
CA VAL A 257 -1.18 -24.86 0.42
C VAL A 257 -0.84 -26.15 1.15
N ARG A 258 -1.54 -27.26 0.89
CA ARG A 258 -1.22 -28.57 1.48
C ARG A 258 0.11 -29.13 0.96
N VAL A 259 0.44 -28.91 -0.30
CA VAL A 259 1.77 -29.23 -0.85
C VAL A 259 2.85 -28.39 -0.18
N LEU A 260 2.66 -27.06 -0.11
CA LEU A 260 3.61 -26.15 0.54
C LEU A 260 3.80 -26.47 2.03
N ARG A 261 2.75 -26.90 2.72
CA ARG A 261 2.82 -27.39 4.11
C ARG A 261 3.79 -28.56 4.21
N LYS A 262 3.65 -29.58 3.36
CA LYS A 262 4.53 -30.76 3.36
C LYS A 262 5.99 -30.36 3.14
N GLU A 263 6.25 -29.55 2.12
CA GLU A 263 7.61 -29.02 1.85
C GLU A 263 8.17 -28.22 3.02
N SER A 264 7.33 -27.43 3.70
CA SER A 264 7.75 -26.64 4.86
C SER A 264 8.12 -27.51 6.04
N LEU A 265 7.35 -28.57 6.33
CA LEU A 265 7.66 -29.52 7.39
C LEU A 265 8.96 -30.29 7.11
N GLU A 266 9.18 -30.70 5.86
CA GLU A 266 10.45 -31.35 5.44
C GLU A 266 11.65 -30.41 5.65
N ARG A 267 11.52 -29.14 5.25
CA ARG A 267 12.57 -28.13 5.46
C ARG A 267 12.85 -27.85 6.93
N ILE A 268 11.81 -27.77 7.76
CA ILE A 268 11.97 -27.63 9.22
C ILE A 268 12.70 -28.86 9.77
N GLY A 269 12.27 -30.07 9.38
CA GLY A 269 12.87 -31.31 9.85
C GLY A 269 14.33 -31.50 9.47
N ASN A 270 14.74 -31.00 8.30
CA ASN A 270 16.12 -30.98 7.86
C ASN A 270 17.00 -29.98 8.65
N LYS A 271 16.40 -29.04 9.38
CA LYS A 271 17.10 -28.08 10.25
C LYS A 271 17.09 -28.47 11.72
N LEU A 272 16.29 -29.46 12.12
CA LEU A 272 16.23 -29.95 13.49
C LEU A 272 17.35 -30.96 13.80
N PRO A 273 17.94 -30.93 15.02
CA PRO A 273 18.76 -32.01 15.52
C PRO A 273 18.02 -33.35 15.55
N ALA A 274 18.73 -34.47 15.43
CA ALA A 274 18.13 -35.80 15.45
C ALA A 274 17.26 -36.06 16.70
N SER A 275 17.70 -35.57 17.87
CA SER A 275 16.95 -35.66 19.13
C SER A 275 15.63 -34.90 19.14
N GLN A 276 15.44 -33.94 18.24
CA GLN A 276 14.27 -33.05 18.19
C GLN A 276 13.35 -33.31 17.00
N LYS A 277 13.65 -34.27 16.11
CA LYS A 277 12.81 -34.56 14.92
C LYS A 277 11.37 -34.93 15.28
N HIS A 278 11.16 -35.59 16.41
CA HIS A 278 9.83 -35.94 16.93
C HIS A 278 8.93 -34.71 17.20
N LEU A 279 9.50 -33.51 17.35
CA LEU A 279 8.72 -32.29 17.57
C LEU A 279 7.90 -31.88 16.35
N ILE A 280 8.26 -32.31 15.13
CA ILE A 280 7.54 -32.00 13.90
C ILE A 280 6.10 -32.55 13.96
N GLU A 281 5.93 -33.74 14.54
CA GLU A 281 4.61 -34.40 14.64
C GLU A 281 3.65 -33.64 15.56
N ARG A 282 4.19 -32.80 16.46
CA ARG A 282 3.43 -31.94 17.37
C ARG A 282 3.09 -30.58 16.77
N LEU A 283 3.69 -30.21 15.63
CA LEU A 283 3.47 -28.91 15.02
C LEU A 283 2.13 -28.88 14.27
N THR A 284 1.18 -28.14 14.81
CA THR A 284 -0.15 -27.96 14.20
C THR A 284 -0.13 -26.91 13.10
N ASP A 285 -1.16 -26.92 12.26
CA ASP A 285 -1.27 -26.01 11.12
C ASP A 285 -1.44 -24.54 11.54
N ASP A 286 -2.06 -24.29 12.69
CA ASP A 286 -2.23 -22.93 13.24
C ASP A 286 -0.91 -22.32 13.71
N LEU A 287 0.05 -23.17 14.09
CA LEU A 287 1.40 -22.77 14.51
C LEU A 287 2.41 -22.74 13.36
N LEU A 288 1.99 -23.08 12.14
CA LEU A 288 2.87 -23.12 10.98
C LEU A 288 2.61 -21.91 10.07
N PRO A 289 3.49 -20.88 10.08
CA PRO A 289 3.43 -19.79 9.11
C PRO A 289 3.42 -20.34 7.68
N LEU A 290 2.53 -19.82 6.83
CA LEU A 290 2.50 -20.23 5.41
C LEU A 290 3.81 -19.83 4.71
N PHE A 291 4.36 -18.68 5.09
CA PHE A 291 5.61 -18.15 4.57
C PHE A 291 6.60 -17.96 5.73
N ILE A 292 7.47 -18.94 5.95
CA ILE A 292 8.56 -18.85 6.93
C ILE A 292 9.68 -17.96 6.38
N GLY A 293 10.17 -17.04 7.21
CA GLY A 293 11.25 -16.13 6.86
C GLY A 293 12.61 -16.81 6.84
N ASP A 294 12.95 -17.50 7.92
CA ASP A 294 14.18 -18.27 8.08
C ASP A 294 13.88 -19.61 8.76
N PHE A 295 14.13 -20.71 8.03
CA PHE A 295 13.82 -22.06 8.49
C PHE A 295 14.72 -22.50 9.66
N SER A 296 15.95 -22.00 9.72
CA SER A 296 16.89 -22.35 10.80
C SER A 296 16.43 -21.75 12.13
N SER A 297 16.10 -20.46 12.14
CA SER A 297 15.56 -19.74 13.30
C SER A 297 14.22 -20.32 13.74
N PHE A 298 13.34 -20.67 12.79
CA PHE A 298 12.07 -21.32 13.11
C PHE A 298 12.28 -22.68 13.78
N ALA A 299 13.18 -23.51 13.23
CA ALA A 299 13.49 -24.83 13.79
C ALA A 299 14.09 -24.70 15.21
N GLN A 300 14.98 -23.73 15.44
CA GLN A 300 15.53 -23.45 16.77
C GLN A 300 14.46 -23.00 17.77
N ALA A 301 13.48 -22.21 17.33
CA ALA A 301 12.38 -21.73 18.17
C ALA A 301 11.27 -22.78 18.40
N LEU A 302 11.27 -23.89 17.66
CA LEU A 302 10.18 -24.88 17.68
C LEU A 302 9.83 -25.39 19.09
N PRO A 303 10.78 -25.75 19.98
CA PRO A 303 10.44 -26.18 21.34
C PRO A 303 9.63 -25.12 22.11
N ALA A 304 10.05 -23.85 22.04
CA ALA A 304 9.36 -22.75 22.71
C ALA A 304 7.99 -22.42 22.08
N ILE A 305 7.87 -22.54 20.76
CA ILE A 305 6.59 -22.41 20.04
C ILE A 305 5.60 -23.48 20.52
N LEU A 306 6.06 -24.74 20.67
CA LEU A 306 5.22 -25.84 21.12
C LEU A 306 4.87 -25.75 22.61
N GLU A 307 5.75 -25.19 23.45
CA GLU A 307 5.46 -24.96 24.86
C GLU A 307 4.43 -23.83 25.03
N SER A 308 4.63 -22.71 24.34
CA SER A 308 3.74 -21.55 24.41
C SER A 308 2.44 -21.71 23.61
N GLN A 309 2.36 -22.68 22.69
CA GLN A 309 1.27 -22.83 21.72
C GLN A 309 1.00 -21.55 20.92
N GLN A 310 2.06 -20.77 20.65
CA GLN A 310 1.96 -19.49 19.97
C GLN A 310 3.14 -19.26 19.02
N THR A 311 2.85 -18.65 17.87
CA THR A 311 3.86 -18.02 17.02
C THR A 311 3.78 -16.51 17.16
N SER A 312 4.92 -15.83 17.01
CA SER A 312 5.02 -14.37 16.93
C SER A 312 5.28 -13.94 15.48
N GLU A 313 5.19 -12.63 15.21
CA GLU A 313 5.47 -12.04 13.90
C GLU A 313 6.88 -12.38 13.34
N ASP A 314 7.82 -12.74 14.21
CA ASP A 314 9.21 -13.03 13.83
C ASP A 314 9.40 -14.37 13.14
N HIS A 315 8.52 -15.33 13.43
CA HIS A 315 8.51 -16.62 12.77
C HIS A 315 8.04 -16.52 11.30
N HIS A 316 7.33 -15.45 10.96
CA HIS A 316 6.83 -15.19 9.62
C HIS A 316 7.86 -14.46 8.75
N MET A 317 7.79 -14.64 7.43
CA MET A 317 8.50 -13.80 6.47
C MET A 317 8.06 -12.33 6.65
N GLY A 318 9.01 -11.39 6.61
CA GLY A 318 8.68 -9.95 6.70
C GLY A 318 8.04 -9.40 5.42
N GLU A 319 7.41 -8.23 5.50
CA GLU A 319 6.84 -7.52 4.33
C GLU A 319 7.87 -7.29 3.23
N GLY A 320 9.09 -6.87 3.61
CA GLY A 320 10.21 -6.71 2.68
C GLY A 320 10.61 -8.02 2.02
N GLY A 321 10.51 -9.15 2.72
CA GLY A 321 10.75 -10.48 2.17
C GLY A 321 9.73 -10.83 1.09
N ILE A 322 8.44 -10.70 1.40
CA ILE A 322 7.34 -10.93 0.45
C ILE A 322 7.49 -10.01 -0.78
N ALA A 323 7.73 -8.71 -0.58
CA ALA A 323 7.93 -7.76 -1.67
C ALA A 323 9.16 -8.08 -2.54
N THR A 324 10.24 -8.59 -1.93
CA THR A 324 11.42 -9.04 -2.68
C THR A 324 11.13 -10.29 -3.47
N ARG A 325 10.34 -11.24 -2.94
CA ARG A 325 9.92 -12.43 -3.69
C ARG A 325 9.04 -12.06 -4.88
N LEU A 326 8.07 -11.15 -4.72
CA LEU A 326 7.26 -10.68 -5.85
C LEU A 326 8.11 -10.09 -6.98
N ARG A 327 9.14 -9.28 -6.66
CA ARG A 327 10.09 -8.77 -7.66
C ARG A 327 10.93 -9.87 -8.31
N ALA A 328 11.35 -10.87 -7.55
CA ALA A 328 12.08 -12.02 -8.09
C ALA A 328 11.19 -12.83 -9.04
N ILE A 329 9.93 -13.06 -8.69
CA ILE A 329 8.94 -13.74 -9.53
C ILE A 329 8.72 -12.97 -10.83
N ALA A 330 8.56 -11.65 -10.77
CA ALA A 330 8.45 -10.79 -11.94
C ALA A 330 9.61 -10.98 -12.93
N SER A 331 10.84 -11.04 -12.41
CA SER A 331 12.04 -11.31 -13.20
C SER A 331 12.02 -12.71 -13.83
N VAL A 332 11.64 -13.74 -13.06
CA VAL A 332 11.59 -15.13 -13.55
C VAL A 332 10.56 -15.33 -14.67
N ILE A 333 9.39 -14.69 -14.57
CA ILE A 333 8.35 -14.84 -15.60
C ILE A 333 8.58 -13.91 -16.80
N SER A 334 9.29 -12.79 -16.62
CA SER A 334 9.67 -11.85 -17.69
C SER A 334 8.50 -11.45 -18.62
N VAL A 335 7.30 -11.32 -18.06
CA VAL A 335 6.11 -10.92 -18.82
C VAL A 335 6.21 -9.43 -19.15
N HIS A 336 5.98 -9.09 -20.42
CA HIS A 336 6.00 -7.71 -20.90
C HIS A 336 4.57 -7.13 -20.92
N SER A 337 4.42 -5.89 -20.48
CA SER A 337 3.14 -5.16 -20.52
C SER A 337 2.80 -4.81 -21.97
N GLU A 338 1.56 -5.04 -22.39
CA GLU A 338 1.05 -4.56 -23.68
C GLU A 338 0.95 -3.02 -23.74
N ARG A 339 0.97 -2.34 -22.59
CA ARG A 339 0.85 -0.88 -22.50
C ARG A 339 2.20 -0.17 -22.62
N THR A 340 3.24 -0.72 -22.01
CA THR A 340 4.56 -0.06 -21.94
C THR A 340 5.63 -0.78 -22.74
N GLY A 341 5.42 -2.05 -23.09
CA GLY A 341 6.47 -2.91 -23.66
C GLY A 341 7.57 -3.29 -22.67
N GLU A 342 7.47 -2.90 -21.40
CA GLU A 342 8.45 -3.21 -20.35
C GLU A 342 8.04 -4.43 -19.53
N VAL A 343 9.00 -5.05 -18.83
CA VAL A 343 8.72 -6.15 -17.91
C VAL A 343 7.81 -5.67 -16.77
N ILE A 344 6.73 -6.39 -16.54
CA ILE A 344 5.74 -6.06 -15.53
C ILE A 344 6.31 -6.24 -14.12
N ASN A 345 6.18 -5.20 -13.30
CA ASN A 345 6.50 -5.30 -11.88
C ASN A 345 5.32 -5.87 -11.06
N LEU A 346 5.59 -6.89 -10.26
CA LEU A 346 4.61 -7.50 -9.37
C LEU A 346 4.59 -6.83 -7.99
N THR A 347 3.46 -6.25 -7.61
CA THR A 347 3.27 -5.70 -6.25
C THR A 347 1.88 -6.01 -5.68
N SER A 348 1.81 -6.20 -4.36
CA SER A 348 0.53 -6.37 -3.65
C SER A 348 -0.45 -5.23 -3.90
N HIS A 349 0.05 -4.00 -4.06
CA HIS A 349 -0.77 -2.83 -4.34
C HIS A 349 -1.43 -2.92 -5.71
N ARG A 350 -0.70 -3.35 -6.74
CA ARG A 350 -1.27 -3.54 -8.08
C ARG A 350 -2.30 -4.68 -8.09
N PHE A 351 -2.02 -5.84 -7.48
CA PHE A 351 -3.00 -6.92 -7.36
C PHE A 351 -4.28 -6.47 -6.64
N ARG A 352 -4.13 -5.74 -5.54
CA ARG A 352 -5.24 -5.14 -4.81
C ARG A 352 -6.07 -4.18 -5.66
N ARG A 353 -5.40 -3.30 -6.39
CA ARG A 353 -6.04 -2.32 -7.27
C ARG A 353 -6.80 -3.03 -8.40
N THR A 354 -6.20 -4.09 -8.94
CA THR A 354 -6.78 -4.94 -9.98
C THR A 354 -8.07 -5.58 -9.49
N MET A 355 -8.03 -6.29 -8.35
CA MET A 355 -9.22 -6.89 -7.76
C MET A 355 -10.34 -5.88 -7.50
N GLY A 356 -10.03 -4.71 -6.94
CA GLY A 356 -11.03 -3.66 -6.72
C GLY A 356 -11.64 -3.13 -8.01
N THR A 357 -10.81 -2.97 -9.04
CA THR A 357 -11.22 -2.49 -10.37
C THR A 357 -12.06 -3.54 -11.11
N ASP A 358 -11.66 -4.80 -11.05
CA ASP A 358 -12.37 -5.91 -11.70
C ASP A 358 -13.74 -6.17 -11.08
N LEU A 359 -13.85 -6.11 -9.74
CA LEU A 359 -15.15 -6.14 -9.08
C LEU A 359 -16.04 -4.98 -9.52
N ALA A 360 -15.49 -3.77 -9.66
CA ALA A 360 -16.24 -2.62 -10.17
C ALA A 360 -16.68 -2.83 -11.64
N ARG A 361 -15.82 -3.44 -12.48
CA ARG A 361 -16.16 -3.81 -13.87
C ARG A 361 -17.30 -4.82 -13.93
N GLU A 362 -17.31 -5.79 -13.02
CA GLU A 362 -18.38 -6.77 -12.84
C GLU A 362 -19.67 -6.17 -12.26
N GLY A 363 -19.68 -4.88 -11.90
CA GLY A 363 -20.85 -4.17 -11.43
C GLY A 363 -21.00 -4.13 -9.90
N ALA A 364 -19.98 -4.54 -9.16
CA ALA A 364 -19.99 -4.45 -7.71
C ALA A 364 -19.99 -2.98 -7.24
N GLY A 365 -20.87 -2.64 -6.30
CA GLY A 365 -20.88 -1.34 -5.65
C GLY A 365 -19.74 -1.14 -4.65
N VAL A 366 -19.64 0.06 -4.08
CA VAL A 366 -18.60 0.44 -3.09
C VAL A 366 -18.57 -0.51 -1.88
N GLY A 367 -19.74 -0.93 -1.39
CA GLY A 367 -19.87 -1.82 -0.23
C GLY A 367 -19.26 -3.20 -0.45
N PRO A 368 -19.71 -3.98 -1.45
CA PRO A 368 -19.10 -5.27 -1.80
C PRO A 368 -17.59 -5.19 -2.07
N ILE A 369 -17.11 -4.13 -2.75
CA ILE A 369 -15.68 -3.91 -2.97
C ILE A 369 -14.94 -3.68 -1.65
N ALA A 370 -15.49 -2.87 -0.75
CA ALA A 370 -14.92 -2.63 0.58
C ALA A 370 -14.81 -3.93 1.39
N ILE A 371 -15.83 -4.79 1.35
CA ILE A 371 -15.82 -6.11 2.00
C ILE A 371 -14.75 -7.01 1.37
N ALA A 372 -14.74 -7.13 0.04
CA ALA A 372 -13.80 -7.99 -0.67
C ALA A 372 -12.33 -7.61 -0.42
N LEU A 373 -12.06 -6.32 -0.25
CA LEU A 373 -10.75 -5.77 0.03
C LEU A 373 -10.41 -5.67 1.52
N ASP A 374 -11.29 -6.07 2.43
CA ASP A 374 -11.11 -5.90 3.88
C ASP A 374 -10.84 -4.44 4.28
N HIS A 375 -11.80 -3.57 3.98
CA HIS A 375 -11.86 -2.20 4.47
C HIS A 375 -12.79 -2.10 5.68
N THR A 376 -12.43 -1.27 6.65
CA THR A 376 -13.30 -0.90 7.78
C THR A 376 -14.32 0.17 7.37
N ASP A 377 -13.99 1.00 6.38
CA ASP A 377 -14.84 2.08 5.89
C ASP A 377 -14.92 2.10 4.34
N TYR A 378 -15.87 2.87 3.83
CA TYR A 378 -16.08 3.02 2.38
C TYR A 378 -15.22 4.10 1.73
N GLN A 379 -14.54 4.93 2.52
CA GLN A 379 -13.86 6.15 2.07
C GLN A 379 -12.80 5.88 1.00
N ASN A 380 -12.17 4.72 1.06
CA ASN A 380 -11.11 4.33 0.12
C ASN A 380 -11.60 3.36 -0.96
N ALA A 381 -12.82 2.81 -0.87
CA ALA A 381 -13.36 1.89 -1.87
C ALA A 381 -14.00 2.64 -3.06
N GLY A 382 -14.47 3.87 -2.85
CA GLY A 382 -15.06 4.69 -3.92
C GLY A 382 -14.11 4.99 -5.09
N VAL A 383 -12.79 4.86 -4.89
CA VAL A 383 -11.79 5.08 -5.96
C VAL A 383 -11.92 4.09 -7.12
N TYR A 384 -12.45 2.88 -6.87
CA TYR A 384 -12.59 1.83 -7.90
C TYR A 384 -13.85 2.00 -8.76
N VAL A 385 -14.90 2.59 -8.17
CA VAL A 385 -16.19 2.82 -8.85
C VAL A 385 -16.19 4.15 -9.61
N SER A 386 -15.30 5.07 -9.24
CA SER A 386 -15.14 6.39 -9.87
C SER A 386 -14.19 6.39 -11.08
N THR A 387 -13.89 5.22 -11.64
CA THR A 387 -12.87 5.10 -12.69
C THR A 387 -13.41 5.59 -14.03
N THR A 388 -13.11 6.85 -14.35
CA THR A 388 -13.62 7.57 -15.53
C THR A 388 -13.24 6.89 -16.85
N ALA A 389 -12.07 6.28 -16.99
CA ALA A 389 -11.65 5.72 -18.29
C ALA A 389 -12.43 4.47 -18.70
N ASP A 390 -12.81 3.62 -17.74
CA ASP A 390 -13.67 2.46 -18.00
C ASP A 390 -15.12 2.88 -18.23
N ILE A 391 -15.59 3.88 -17.47
CA ILE A 391 -16.89 4.51 -17.70
C ILE A 391 -16.90 5.14 -19.10
N ALA A 392 -15.83 5.84 -19.50
CA ALA A 392 -15.67 6.45 -20.82
C ALA A 392 -15.63 5.39 -21.91
N THR A 393 -14.87 4.30 -21.75
CA THR A 393 -14.86 3.18 -22.72
C THR A 393 -16.24 2.52 -22.85
N ARG A 394 -16.96 2.35 -21.73
CA ARG A 394 -18.34 1.85 -21.71
C ARG A 394 -19.31 2.86 -22.34
N LEU A 395 -19.11 4.15 -22.10
CA LEU A 395 -19.85 5.24 -22.74
C LEU A 395 -19.58 5.16 -24.23
N ASP A 396 -18.34 5.29 -24.69
CA ASP A 396 -17.91 5.23 -26.08
C ASP A 396 -18.42 3.98 -26.79
N ARG A 397 -18.42 2.81 -26.15
CA ARG A 397 -19.05 1.61 -26.75
C ARG A 397 -20.57 1.74 -26.90
N LYS A 398 -21.26 2.37 -25.94
CA LYS A 398 -22.71 2.57 -25.95
C LYS A 398 -23.17 3.74 -26.81
N ILE A 399 -22.42 4.85 -26.84
CA ILE A 399 -22.77 6.11 -27.51
C ILE A 399 -21.92 6.36 -28.75
N GLY A 400 -20.88 5.58 -29.02
CA GLY A 400 -19.99 5.78 -30.17
C GLY A 400 -20.72 5.65 -31.50
N LYS A 401 -21.71 4.77 -31.60
CA LYS A 401 -22.62 4.72 -32.77
C LYS A 401 -23.49 5.96 -32.90
N LEU A 402 -23.86 6.60 -31.79
CA LEU A 402 -24.67 7.83 -31.76
C LEU A 402 -23.83 9.08 -32.05
N LEU A 403 -22.55 9.07 -31.66
CA LEU A 403 -21.61 10.18 -31.86
C LEU A 403 -20.85 10.10 -33.19
N ALA A 404 -20.79 8.93 -33.84
CA ALA A 404 -20.12 8.75 -35.12
C ALA A 404 -20.57 9.76 -36.20
N PRO A 405 -21.87 10.08 -36.39
CA PRO A 405 -22.30 11.08 -37.37
C PRO A 405 -21.86 12.51 -37.02
N LEU A 406 -21.85 12.86 -35.74
CA LEU A 406 -21.38 14.17 -35.26
C LEU A 406 -19.86 14.31 -35.44
N ALA A 407 -19.10 13.25 -35.09
CA ALA A 407 -17.67 13.18 -35.35
C ALA A 407 -17.37 13.26 -36.86
N GLN A 408 -18.19 12.63 -37.71
CA GLN A 408 -18.09 12.73 -39.17
C GLN A 408 -18.35 14.16 -39.68
N ALA A 409 -19.32 14.87 -39.11
CA ALA A 409 -19.62 16.25 -39.47
C ALA A 409 -18.49 17.22 -39.07
N PHE A 410 -17.88 17.05 -37.89
CA PHE A 410 -16.71 17.83 -37.47
C PHE A 410 -15.42 17.42 -38.18
N ALA A 411 -15.30 16.14 -38.56
CA ALA A 411 -14.22 15.63 -39.41
C ALA A 411 -14.42 15.98 -40.90
N GLY A 412 -15.48 16.72 -41.22
CA GLY A 412 -15.77 17.22 -42.55
C GLY A 412 -16.05 16.12 -43.57
N VAL A 413 -16.50 14.93 -43.19
CA VAL A 413 -16.77 13.84 -44.16
C VAL A 413 -18.08 14.16 -44.88
N LEU A 414 -18.05 14.81 -46.06
CA LEU A 414 -17.46 14.49 -47.37
C LEU A 414 -18.26 13.40 -48.09
N VAL A 415 -19.17 13.87 -48.93
CA VAL A 415 -19.52 13.13 -50.15
C VAL A 415 -18.32 13.15 -51.08
N ARG A 416 -17.96 11.98 -51.63
CA ARG A 416 -16.78 11.86 -52.49
C ARG A 416 -17.02 12.53 -53.84
N HIS A 417 -18.27 12.53 -54.28
CA HIS A 417 -18.73 13.22 -55.46
C HIS A 417 -20.03 13.97 -55.18
N GLU A 418 -20.22 15.09 -55.86
CA GLU A 418 -21.47 15.83 -55.80
C GLU A 418 -22.65 14.89 -56.15
N SER A 419 -22.51 13.95 -57.09
CA SER A 419 -23.53 12.92 -57.41
C SER A 419 -23.83 11.90 -56.31
N GLU A 420 -22.91 11.67 -55.37
CA GLU A 420 -23.16 10.88 -54.17
C GLU A 420 -23.82 11.72 -53.08
N ALA A 421 -23.80 13.05 -53.26
CA ALA A 421 -24.56 13.98 -52.46
C ALA A 421 -26.02 13.86 -52.84
N VAL A 422 -26.85 13.89 -51.80
CA VAL A 422 -28.30 13.78 -51.91
C VAL A 422 -28.90 14.85 -52.84
N ARG A 423 -28.20 15.97 -53.06
CA ARG A 423 -28.61 17.06 -53.98
C ARG A 423 -27.60 17.36 -55.08
N GLY A 424 -26.78 16.37 -55.43
CA GLY A 424 -25.69 16.55 -56.39
C GLY A 424 -26.06 17.20 -57.70
N ASP A 425 -27.21 16.80 -58.22
CA ASP A 425 -27.69 17.25 -59.52
C ASP A 425 -28.36 18.63 -59.47
N ASN A 426 -28.48 19.25 -58.29
CA ASN A 426 -29.02 20.59 -58.10
C ASN A 426 -27.88 21.61 -57.91
N PRO A 427 -27.67 22.54 -58.86
CA PRO A 427 -26.61 23.55 -58.79
C PRO A 427 -26.72 24.53 -57.61
N GLU A 428 -27.91 24.65 -57.00
CA GLU A 428 -28.13 25.45 -55.80
C GLU A 428 -27.65 24.75 -54.51
N SER A 429 -27.33 23.45 -54.56
CA SER A 429 -26.81 22.69 -53.40
C SER A 429 -25.33 22.94 -53.11
N ARG A 430 -24.66 23.64 -54.02
CA ARG A 430 -23.25 24.00 -53.95
C ARG A 430 -23.05 25.14 -52.96
N ILE A 431 -22.20 24.91 -51.98
CA ILE A 431 -21.75 25.98 -51.11
C ILE A 431 -20.77 26.84 -51.91
N ARG A 432 -21.03 28.15 -52.00
CA ARG A 432 -20.19 29.10 -52.76
C ARG A 432 -19.42 30.03 -51.82
N THR A 433 -18.28 30.52 -52.27
CA THR A 433 -17.55 31.57 -51.56
C THR A 433 -18.30 32.90 -51.65
N THR A 434 -18.05 33.80 -50.69
CA THR A 434 -18.67 35.13 -50.63
C THR A 434 -18.39 36.02 -51.83
N THR A 435 -17.34 35.73 -52.61
CA THR A 435 -16.98 36.41 -53.86
C THR A 435 -17.66 35.81 -55.10
N GLY A 436 -18.46 34.75 -54.95
CA GLY A 436 -19.31 34.17 -55.99
C GLY A 436 -18.60 33.35 -57.08
N SER A 437 -17.26 33.32 -57.11
CA SER A 437 -16.47 32.68 -58.16
C SER A 437 -15.91 31.30 -57.82
N GLY A 438 -16.07 30.81 -56.58
CA GLY A 438 -15.58 29.49 -56.14
C GLY A 438 -16.67 28.59 -55.54
N ASN A 439 -16.63 27.30 -55.88
CA ASN A 439 -17.40 26.23 -55.22
C ASN A 439 -16.55 25.62 -54.08
N VAL A 440 -17.09 25.57 -52.86
CA VAL A 440 -16.40 25.05 -51.66
C VAL A 440 -16.85 23.64 -51.28
N GLY A 441 -17.89 23.09 -51.92
CA GLY A 441 -18.30 21.69 -51.75
C GLY A 441 -19.82 21.48 -51.65
N THR A 442 -20.21 20.22 -51.55
CA THR A 442 -21.59 19.73 -51.40
C THR A 442 -21.64 18.75 -50.21
N CYS A 443 -22.73 18.67 -49.44
CA CYS A 443 -22.79 17.90 -48.19
C CYS A 443 -23.02 16.39 -48.39
N GLY A 444 -22.45 15.55 -47.51
CA GLY A 444 -22.49 14.07 -47.60
C GLY A 444 -22.80 13.30 -46.32
N ASN A 445 -22.95 11.97 -46.43
CA ASN A 445 -23.33 11.07 -45.32
C ASN A 445 -22.60 9.71 -45.34
N PHE A 446 -22.43 9.04 -44.18
CA PHE A 446 -21.73 7.75 -44.04
C PHE A 446 -22.63 6.65 -43.42
N SER A 447 -22.46 5.39 -43.87
CA SER A 447 -23.14 4.17 -43.38
C SER A 447 -22.37 3.42 -42.31
#